data_AF-A0A151JGK5-F1
#
_entry.id   AF-A0A151JGK5-F1
#
_cell.length_a   1.000
_cell.length_b   1.000
_cell.length_c   1.000
_cell.angle_alpha   90.00
_cell.angle_beta   90.00
_cell.angle_gamma   90.00
#
_symmetry.space_group_name_H-M   'P 1'
#
loop_
_entity.id
_entity.type
_entity.pdbx_description
1 polymer ?
#
loop_
_entity_poly.entity_id
_entity_poly.type
_entity_poly.pdbx_seq_one_letter_code
_entity_poly.pdbx_strand_id
1 'polypeptide(L)'
;MNYVKEMIKFFNDMAKTKRMQPHTVFFEMIELTYNRQIGVLGEVLHELNAANKKGLGQCMTPPDIASLLGKICSRYKAQNQRCNDDEWLRISDETGCGTGALILSQLQTLDLSKHKKVLIRFVDLDDVMLKAAYLQINANIALHMPEGIEFKTMPICANTLTLQY
;
A
#
# COMPACT_ATOMS: atom_id res chain seq x y z
N MET A 1 9.96 4.63 -16.64
CA MET A 1 11.38 4.23 -16.54
C MET A 1 12.31 5.24 -15.83
N ASN A 2 11.99 6.55 -15.78
CA ASN A 2 12.86 7.55 -15.10
C ASN A 2 12.69 7.57 -13.57
N TYR A 3 11.45 7.43 -13.10
CA TYR A 3 11.06 7.49 -11.68
C TYR A 3 11.66 6.37 -10.81
N VAL A 4 11.81 5.15 -11.33
CA VAL A 4 12.47 4.04 -10.59
C VAL A 4 13.93 4.40 -10.28
N LYS A 5 14.65 4.97 -11.25
CA LYS A 5 16.05 5.37 -11.06
C LYS A 5 16.16 6.52 -10.06
N GLU A 6 15.25 7.49 -10.12
CA GLU A 6 15.19 8.61 -9.18
C GLU A 6 14.85 8.15 -7.76
N MET A 7 13.89 7.23 -7.59
CA MET A 7 13.54 6.63 -6.30
C MET A 7 14.70 5.83 -5.71
N ILE A 8 15.35 4.98 -6.51
CA ILE A 8 16.56 4.25 -6.09
C ILE A 8 17.67 5.22 -5.69
N LYS A 9 17.86 6.30 -6.46
CA LYS A 9 18.84 7.34 -6.14
C LYS A 9 18.52 8.02 -4.81
N PHE A 10 17.27 8.43 -4.60
CA PHE A 10 16.80 9.04 -3.35
C PHE A 10 17.13 8.17 -2.13
N PHE A 11 16.72 6.89 -2.15
CA PHE A 11 16.99 5.98 -1.04
C PHE A 11 18.49 5.73 -0.84
N ASN A 12 19.26 5.61 -1.93
CA ASN A 12 20.71 5.42 -1.85
C ASN A 12 21.43 6.65 -1.28
N ASP A 13 21.03 7.86 -1.66
CA ASP A 13 21.66 9.10 -1.18
C ASP A 13 21.32 9.36 0.29
N MET A 14 20.08 9.08 0.72
CA MET A 14 19.70 9.08 2.13
C MET A 14 20.47 8.02 2.93
N ALA A 15 20.55 6.79 2.41
CA ALA A 15 21.26 5.69 3.05
C ALA A 15 22.75 6.00 3.26
N LYS A 16 23.41 6.61 2.27
CA LYS A 16 24.79 7.10 2.42
C LYS A 16 24.92 8.14 3.52
N THR A 17 24.00 9.12 3.55
CA THR A 17 24.01 10.21 4.52
C THR A 17 23.84 9.67 5.95
N LYS A 18 22.91 8.72 6.13
CA LYS A 18 22.64 8.07 7.42
C LYS A 18 23.60 6.93 7.76
N ARG A 19 24.49 6.51 6.84
CA ARG A 19 25.35 5.31 6.95
C ARG A 19 24.57 4.03 7.22
N MET A 20 23.47 3.84 6.50
CA MET A 20 22.56 2.71 6.63
C MET A 20 22.39 2.00 5.30
N GLN A 21 21.73 0.83 5.30
CA GLN A 21 21.28 0.21 4.06
C GLN A 21 19.99 0.88 3.58
N PRO A 22 19.75 1.01 2.25
CA PRO A 22 18.55 1.66 1.70
C PRO A 22 17.23 1.07 2.19
N HIS A 23 17.16 -0.25 2.35
CA HIS A 23 15.97 -0.91 2.88
C HIS A 23 15.73 -0.53 4.35
N THR A 24 16.77 -0.40 5.18
CA THR A 24 16.62 0.03 6.57
C THR A 24 16.09 1.45 6.68
N VAL A 25 16.53 2.36 5.79
CA VAL A 25 15.98 3.71 5.71
C VAL A 25 14.49 3.68 5.36
N PHE A 26 14.10 2.84 4.41
CA PHE A 26 12.70 2.67 4.03
C PHE A 26 11.84 2.17 5.20
N PHE A 27 12.29 1.16 5.94
CA PHE A 27 11.60 0.66 7.14
C PHE A 27 11.51 1.73 8.24
N GLU A 28 12.60 2.46 8.53
CA GLU A 28 12.57 3.57 9.48
C GLU A 28 11.55 4.65 9.07
N MET A 29 11.48 4.99 7.78
CA MET A 29 10.52 6.00 7.31
C MET A 29 9.08 5.56 7.53
N ILE A 30 8.77 4.27 7.35
CA ILE A 30 7.44 3.72 7.66
C ILE A 30 7.19 3.72 9.16
N GLU A 31 8.17 3.32 9.96
CA GLU A 31 8.05 3.26 11.42
C GLU A 31 7.87 4.66 12.05
N LEU A 32 8.56 5.67 11.53
CA LEU A 32 8.53 7.05 12.01
C LEU A 32 7.28 7.83 11.60
N THR A 33 6.50 7.34 10.61
CA THR A 33 5.22 7.95 10.26
C THR A 33 4.21 7.75 11.41
N TYR A 34 4.14 8.76 12.29
CA TYR A 34 3.28 8.83 13.48
C TYR A 34 1.79 8.59 13.16
N ASN A 35 1.36 9.03 11.97
CA ASN A 35 0.14 8.54 11.34
C ASN A 35 0.46 7.23 10.64
N ARG A 36 0.18 6.12 11.33
CA ARG A 36 0.26 4.77 10.78
C ARG A 36 -0.31 4.77 9.36
N GLN A 37 0.50 4.33 8.40
CA GLN A 37 0.12 4.00 7.02
C GLN A 37 -0.07 5.17 6.04
N ILE A 38 0.70 6.26 6.20
CA ILE A 38 1.00 7.13 5.06
C ILE A 38 1.89 6.36 4.07
N GLY A 39 1.52 6.40 2.79
CA GLY A 39 2.30 5.76 1.74
C GLY A 39 3.57 6.55 1.42
N VAL A 40 4.67 6.30 2.14
CA VAL A 40 6.02 6.88 1.89
C VAL A 40 6.41 6.81 0.40
N LEU A 41 6.22 5.67 -0.27
CA LEU A 41 6.53 5.58 -1.71
C LEU A 41 5.53 6.35 -2.57
N GLY A 42 4.29 6.52 -2.11
CA GLY A 42 3.28 7.35 -2.75
C GLY A 42 3.69 8.82 -2.77
N GLU A 43 4.18 9.33 -1.63
CA GLU A 43 4.67 10.71 -1.53
C GLU A 43 5.93 10.92 -2.38
N VAL A 44 6.92 10.03 -2.26
CA VAL A 44 8.15 10.11 -3.07
C VAL A 44 7.81 10.06 -4.57
N LEU A 45 6.97 9.12 -5.01
CA LEU A 45 6.60 9.02 -6.42
C LEU A 45 5.74 10.20 -6.88
N HIS A 46 4.92 10.80 -6.02
CA HIS A 46 4.18 12.01 -6.32
C HIS A 46 5.12 13.18 -6.61
N GLU A 47 6.10 13.42 -5.75
CA GLU A 47 7.09 14.49 -5.93
C GLU A 47 7.92 14.30 -7.20
N LEU A 48 8.37 13.07 -7.47
CA LEU A 48 9.11 12.73 -8.69
C LEU A 48 8.26 12.95 -9.95
N ASN A 49 6.98 12.57 -9.91
CA ASN A 49 6.05 12.80 -11.02
C ASN A 49 5.81 14.29 -11.27
N ALA A 50 5.65 15.09 -10.20
CA ALA A 50 5.50 16.53 -10.29
C ALA A 50 6.76 17.19 -10.90
N ALA A 51 7.95 16.72 -10.53
CA ALA A 51 9.22 17.23 -11.05
C ALA A 51 9.44 16.90 -12.54
N ASN A 52 9.04 15.70 -13.00
CA ASN A 52 9.31 15.26 -14.37
C ASN A 52 8.35 15.86 -15.43
N LYS A 53 7.26 16.56 -15.05
CA LYS A 53 6.25 17.22 -15.94
C LYS A 53 5.69 16.36 -17.10
N LYS A 54 5.92 15.04 -17.07
CA LYS A 54 5.54 14.06 -18.10
C LYS A 54 4.53 13.02 -17.58
N GLY A 55 3.86 13.31 -16.46
CA GLY A 55 2.95 12.38 -15.81
C GLY A 55 1.85 11.92 -16.75
N LEU A 56 1.73 10.61 -16.97
CA LEU A 56 0.72 9.97 -17.83
C LEU A 56 -0.68 9.92 -17.20
N GLY A 57 -1.02 10.89 -16.33
CA GLY A 57 -2.34 11.00 -15.71
C GLY A 57 -2.61 10.06 -14.52
N GLN A 58 -1.61 9.33 -14.01
CA GLN A 58 -1.76 8.61 -12.74
C GLN A 58 -1.75 9.61 -11.57
N CYS A 59 -2.86 9.65 -10.84
CA CYS A 59 -3.02 10.45 -9.64
C CYS A 59 -2.72 9.60 -8.40
N MET A 60 -1.93 10.13 -7.47
CA MET A 60 -1.79 9.54 -6.14
C MET A 60 -2.94 10.02 -5.28
N THR A 61 -3.67 9.10 -4.65
CA THR A 61 -4.79 9.45 -3.75
C THR A 61 -4.26 10.20 -2.53
N PRO A 62 -4.70 11.45 -2.28
CA PRO A 62 -4.30 12.19 -1.09
C PRO A 62 -4.64 11.43 0.22
N PRO A 63 -3.84 11.55 1.28
CA PRO A 63 -4.02 10.76 2.51
C PRO A 63 -5.39 10.91 3.18
N ASP A 64 -5.95 12.11 3.18
CA ASP A 64 -7.28 12.42 3.72
C ASP A 64 -8.40 11.73 2.92
N ILE A 65 -8.31 11.74 1.59
CA ILE A 65 -9.24 11.02 0.71
C ILE A 65 -9.10 9.51 0.90
N ALA A 66 -7.88 8.99 0.94
CA ALA A 66 -7.63 7.58 1.20
C ALA A 66 -8.20 7.16 2.57
N SER A 67 -8.03 7.98 3.62
CA SER A 67 -8.59 7.75 4.95
C SER A 67 -10.11 7.69 4.92
N LEU A 68 -10.76 8.65 4.25
CA LEU A 68 -12.22 8.69 4.10
C LEU A 68 -12.74 7.43 3.40
N LEU A 69 -12.17 7.10 2.23
CA LEU A 69 -12.57 5.94 1.44
C LEU A 69 -12.37 4.63 2.20
N GLY A 70 -11.22 4.46 2.85
CA GLY A 70 -10.95 3.27 3.66
C GLY A 70 -11.95 3.11 4.80
N LYS A 71 -12.28 4.18 5.53
CA LYS A 71 -13.32 4.13 6.58
C LYS A 71 -14.68 3.68 6.04
N ILE A 72 -15.09 4.19 4.86
CA ILE A 72 -16.35 3.81 4.21
C ILE A 72 -16.32 2.32 3.83
N CYS A 73 -15.27 1.87 3.13
CA CYS A 73 -15.11 0.49 2.69
C CYS A 73 -15.07 -0.49 3.87
N SER A 74 -14.29 -0.16 4.91
CA SER A 74 -14.12 -0.99 6.11
C SER A 74 -15.39 -1.09 6.94
N ARG A 75 -16.15 0.01 7.08
CA ARG A 75 -17.46 -0.02 7.77
C ARG A 75 -18.43 -0.96 7.06
N TYR A 76 -18.51 -0.87 5.74
CA TYR A 76 -19.38 -1.76 4.97
C TYR A 76 -18.99 -3.24 5.16
N LYS A 77 -17.69 -3.55 5.16
CA LYS A 77 -17.20 -4.91 5.42
C LYS A 77 -17.52 -5.39 6.83
N ALA A 78 -17.21 -4.59 7.85
CA ALA A 78 -17.51 -4.94 9.24
C ALA A 78 -19.01 -5.17 9.50
N GLN A 79 -19.89 -4.51 8.76
CA GLN A 79 -21.34 -4.69 8.86
C GLN A 79 -21.87 -5.90 8.09
N ASN A 80 -21.18 -6.36 7.04
CA ASN A 80 -21.72 -7.34 6.09
C ASN A 80 -20.95 -8.68 6.02
N GLN A 81 -19.71 -8.75 6.52
CA GLN A 81 -18.96 -10.01 6.60
C GLN A 81 -19.21 -10.70 7.93
N ARG A 82 -19.81 -11.89 7.86
CA ARG A 82 -19.82 -12.83 9.00
C ARG A 82 -18.42 -13.40 9.15
N CYS A 83 -17.85 -13.30 10.35
CA CYS A 83 -16.51 -13.81 10.64
C CYS A 83 -16.62 -15.26 11.11
N ASN A 84 -16.33 -16.21 10.22
CA ASN A 84 -15.98 -17.57 10.62
C ASN A 84 -14.45 -17.64 10.71
N ASP A 85 -13.91 -18.34 11.71
CA ASP A 85 -12.45 -18.44 11.94
C ASP A 85 -11.66 -19.00 10.74
N ASP A 86 -12.32 -19.76 9.86
CA ASP A 86 -11.71 -20.36 8.67
C ASP A 86 -11.86 -19.52 7.39
N GLU A 87 -12.66 -18.45 7.41
CA GLU A 87 -12.87 -17.61 6.25
C GLU A 87 -11.86 -16.46 6.17
N TRP A 88 -11.32 -16.25 4.98
CA TRP A 88 -10.41 -15.14 4.72
C TRP A 88 -11.18 -13.82 4.68
N LEU A 89 -10.81 -12.87 5.54
CA LEU A 89 -11.22 -11.48 5.36
C LEU A 89 -10.59 -10.94 4.08
N ARG A 90 -11.40 -10.62 3.07
CA ARG A 90 -10.92 -10.11 1.79
C ARG A 90 -10.86 -8.59 1.80
N ILE A 91 -9.66 -8.04 1.65
CA ILE A 91 -9.39 -6.62 1.39
C ILE A 91 -8.97 -6.49 -0.07
N SER A 92 -9.53 -5.54 -0.80
CA SER A 92 -9.16 -5.35 -2.20
C SER A 92 -9.22 -3.92 -2.70
N ASP A 93 -8.38 -3.67 -3.71
CA ASP A 93 -8.34 -2.47 -4.54
C ASP A 93 -7.96 -2.89 -5.96
N GLU A 94 -9.00 -3.11 -6.77
CA GLU A 94 -8.86 -3.83 -8.04
C GLU A 94 -8.85 -2.90 -9.25
N THR A 95 -9.07 -1.60 -9.04
CA THR A 95 -9.28 -0.59 -10.08
C THR A 95 -8.12 0.40 -10.17
N GLY A 96 -6.89 -0.10 -10.11
CA GLY A 96 -5.67 0.72 -10.12
C GLY A 96 -5.28 1.16 -8.71
N CYS A 97 -4.60 0.27 -7.99
CA CYS A 97 -4.27 0.48 -6.59
C CYS A 97 -3.21 1.57 -6.34
N GLY A 98 -2.52 2.03 -7.40
CA GLY A 98 -1.38 2.93 -7.30
C GLY A 98 -0.33 2.35 -6.35
N THR A 99 0.09 3.13 -5.37
CA THR A 99 1.04 2.70 -4.34
C THR A 99 0.38 2.04 -3.12
N GLY A 100 -0.90 1.66 -3.20
CA GLY A 100 -1.61 0.90 -2.16
C GLY A 100 -2.27 1.74 -1.05
N ALA A 101 -2.45 3.05 -1.25
CA ALA A 101 -2.96 3.96 -0.21
C ALA A 101 -4.35 3.55 0.34
N LEU A 102 -5.26 3.06 -0.51
CA LEU A 102 -6.58 2.61 -0.08
C LEU A 102 -6.52 1.30 0.72
N ILE A 103 -5.66 0.36 0.32
CA ILE A 103 -5.43 -0.89 1.06
C ILE A 103 -4.88 -0.58 2.46
N LEU A 104 -3.86 0.28 2.51
CA LEU A 104 -3.26 0.75 3.75
C LEU A 104 -4.33 1.38 4.67
N SER A 105 -5.15 2.29 4.15
CA SER A 105 -6.26 2.89 4.90
C SER A 105 -7.29 1.87 5.40
N GLN A 106 -7.61 0.83 4.61
CA GLN A 106 -8.47 -0.26 5.04
C GLN A 106 -7.85 -1.05 6.21
N LEU A 107 -6.54 -1.38 6.12
CA LEU A 107 -5.82 -2.06 7.20
C LEU A 107 -5.76 -1.23 8.49
N GLN A 108 -5.79 0.10 8.41
CA GLN A 108 -5.86 0.97 9.61
C GLN A 108 -7.19 0.88 10.33
N THR A 109 -8.26 0.75 9.55
CA THR A 109 -9.64 1.03 9.98
C THR A 109 -10.41 -0.24 10.32
N LEU A 110 -9.98 -1.39 9.79
CA LEU A 110 -10.59 -2.67 10.10
C LEU A 110 -10.23 -3.13 11.51
N ASP A 111 -11.25 -3.54 12.26
CA ASP A 111 -11.05 -4.31 13.48
C ASP A 111 -10.67 -5.75 13.12
N LEU A 112 -9.38 -6.02 13.15
CA LEU A 112 -8.82 -7.34 12.85
C LEU A 112 -8.85 -8.29 14.04
N SER A 113 -9.28 -7.86 15.24
CA SER A 113 -9.28 -8.71 16.45
C SER A 113 -10.14 -9.97 16.34
N LYS A 114 -11.11 -9.97 15.41
CA LYS A 114 -12.04 -11.08 15.14
C LYS A 114 -11.64 -11.93 13.93
N HIS A 115 -10.51 -11.64 13.29
CA HIS A 115 -10.09 -12.29 12.06
C HIS A 115 -8.71 -12.90 12.23
N LYS A 116 -8.58 -14.19 11.90
CA LYS A 116 -7.31 -14.91 11.94
C LYS A 116 -6.58 -14.92 10.58
N LYS A 117 -7.30 -14.63 9.50
CA LYS A 117 -6.78 -14.70 8.11
C LYS A 117 -7.26 -13.51 7.28
N VAL A 118 -6.34 -12.82 6.62
CA VAL A 118 -6.61 -11.62 5.78
C VAL A 118 -5.97 -11.78 4.41
N LEU A 119 -6.80 -11.77 3.37
CA LEU A 119 -6.37 -11.83 1.97
C LEU A 119 -6.44 -10.43 1.40
N ILE A 120 -5.31 -9.91 0.93
CA ILE A 120 -5.18 -8.57 0.37
C ILE A 120 -4.92 -8.71 -1.13
N ARG A 121 -5.89 -8.35 -1.96
CA ARG A 121 -5.80 -8.38 -3.41
C ARG A 121 -5.70 -6.96 -3.98
N PHE A 122 -4.71 -6.69 -4.80
CA PHE A 122 -4.58 -5.37 -5.40
C PHE A 122 -4.05 -5.47 -6.83
N VAL A 123 -4.60 -4.61 -7.69
CA VAL A 123 -4.39 -4.67 -9.13
C VAL A 123 -3.93 -3.31 -9.61
N ASP A 124 -2.86 -3.29 -10.41
CA ASP A 124 -2.44 -2.10 -11.16
C ASP A 124 -1.95 -2.50 -12.55
N LEU A 125 -2.07 -1.59 -13.51
CA LEU A 125 -1.54 -1.76 -14.85
C LEU A 125 -0.05 -1.42 -14.90
N ASP A 126 0.42 -0.52 -14.04
CA ASP A 126 1.83 -0.14 -13.94
C ASP A 126 2.56 -1.04 -12.93
N ASP A 127 3.46 -1.87 -13.44
CA ASP A 127 4.30 -2.79 -12.67
C ASP A 127 5.11 -2.10 -11.55
N VAL A 128 5.54 -0.86 -11.75
CA VAL A 128 6.27 -0.13 -10.72
C VAL A 128 5.35 0.32 -9.61
N MET A 129 4.13 0.76 -9.94
CA MET A 129 3.12 1.10 -8.93
C MET A 129 2.76 -0.14 -8.11
N LEU A 130 2.55 -1.27 -8.79
CA LEU A 130 2.26 -2.54 -8.14
C LEU A 130 3.39 -2.99 -7.20
N LYS A 131 4.66 -2.85 -7.62
CA LYS A 131 5.83 -3.13 -6.79
C LYS A 131 5.91 -2.19 -5.59
N ALA A 132 5.64 -0.90 -5.77
CA ALA A 132 5.61 0.08 -4.69
C ALA A 132 4.50 -0.25 -3.69
N ALA A 133 3.29 -0.58 -4.16
CA ALA A 133 2.20 -1.05 -3.31
C ALA A 133 2.59 -2.30 -2.53
N TYR A 134 3.15 -3.31 -3.20
CA TYR A 134 3.57 -4.55 -2.57
C TYR A 134 4.56 -4.31 -1.44
N LEU A 135 5.62 -3.51 -1.67
CA LEU A 135 6.62 -3.20 -0.65
C LEU A 135 6.02 -2.45 0.54
N GLN A 136 5.19 -1.44 0.30
CA GLN A 136 4.59 -0.66 1.38
C GLN A 136 3.59 -1.46 2.20
N ILE A 137 2.72 -2.24 1.55
CA ILE A 137 1.73 -3.07 2.22
C ILE A 137 2.43 -4.11 3.10
N ASN A 138 3.41 -4.84 2.55
CA ASN A 138 4.13 -5.87 3.33
C ASN A 138 4.96 -5.27 4.46
N ALA A 139 5.60 -4.11 4.25
CA ALA A 139 6.33 -3.44 5.32
C ALA A 139 5.40 -2.98 6.45
N ASN A 140 4.23 -2.41 6.13
CA ASN A 140 3.24 -2.02 7.13
C ASN A 140 2.65 -3.24 7.86
N ILE A 141 2.47 -4.38 7.16
CA ILE A 141 2.05 -5.62 7.81
C ILE A 141 3.10 -6.06 8.82
N ALA A 142 4.37 -6.15 8.41
CA ALA A 142 5.46 -6.61 9.26
C ALA A 142 5.69 -5.71 10.48
N LEU A 143 5.54 -4.39 10.33
CA LEU A 143 5.83 -3.42 11.40
C LEU A 143 4.66 -3.13 12.34
N HIS A 144 3.41 -3.25 11.86
CA HIS A 144 2.26 -2.68 12.56
C HIS A 144 1.11 -3.65 12.79
N MET A 145 1.12 -4.84 12.17
CA MET A 145 0.03 -5.80 12.33
C MET A 145 0.32 -6.83 13.42
N PRO A 146 -0.73 -7.36 14.08
CA PRO A 146 -0.56 -8.41 15.08
C PRO A 146 0.02 -9.70 14.49
N GLU A 147 0.97 -10.34 15.18
CA GLU A 147 1.60 -11.59 14.74
C GLU A 147 0.63 -12.79 14.69
N GLY A 148 -0.51 -12.71 15.38
CA GLY A 148 -1.52 -13.78 15.43
C GLY A 148 -2.44 -13.87 14.20
N ILE A 149 -2.20 -13.07 13.17
CA ILE A 149 -3.04 -12.97 11.98
C ILE A 149 -2.23 -13.39 10.75
N GLU A 150 -2.76 -14.34 9.98
CA GLU A 150 -2.19 -14.76 8.71
C GLU A 150 -2.55 -13.74 7.62
N PHE A 151 -1.55 -13.10 7.03
CA PHE A 151 -1.73 -12.21 5.89
C PHE A 151 -1.26 -12.88 4.59
N LYS A 152 -2.09 -12.81 3.55
CA LYS A 152 -1.72 -13.20 2.19
C LYS A 152 -1.93 -12.02 1.25
N THR A 153 -0.85 -11.55 0.61
CA THR A 153 -0.93 -10.53 -0.43
C THR A 153 -0.98 -11.16 -1.82
N MET A 154 -1.85 -10.66 -2.69
CA MET A 154 -2.01 -11.09 -4.08
C MET A 154 -1.95 -9.88 -5.01
N PRO A 155 -0.73 -9.41 -5.36
CA PRO A 155 -0.53 -8.37 -6.36
C PRO A 155 -0.81 -8.93 -7.76
N ILE A 156 -1.50 -8.16 -8.61
CA ILE A 156 -1.78 -8.54 -9.99
C ILE A 156 -1.44 -7.38 -10.94
N CYS A 157 -0.51 -7.61 -11.86
CA CYS A 157 -0.15 -6.64 -12.89
C CYS A 157 -1.01 -6.87 -14.13
N ALA A 158 -2.09 -6.12 -14.27
CA ALA A 158 -3.04 -6.34 -15.35
C ALA A 158 -3.95 -5.13 -15.57
N ASN A 159 -4.56 -5.08 -16.75
CA ASN A 159 -5.66 -4.16 -17.00
C ASN A 159 -6.92 -4.68 -16.28
N THR A 160 -7.41 -3.93 -15.30
CA THR A 160 -8.64 -4.23 -14.56
C THR A 160 -9.83 -4.51 -15.47
N LEU A 161 -9.94 -3.81 -16.60
CA LEU A 161 -11.06 -3.94 -17.54
C LEU A 161 -11.08 -5.29 -18.27
N THR A 162 -9.95 -6.00 -18.31
CA THR A 162 -9.83 -7.30 -19.00
C THR A 162 -9.57 -8.46 -18.04
N LEU A 163 -9.62 -8.20 -16.73
CA LEU A 163 -9.36 -9.19 -15.70
C LEU A 163 -10.56 -10.14 -15.57
N GLN A 164 -10.35 -11.45 -15.76
CA GLN A 164 -11.37 -12.47 -15.52
C GLN A 164 -11.28 -12.98 -14.08
N TYR A 165 -12.43 -13.17 -13.43
CA TYR A 165 -12.58 -13.57 -12.01
C TYR A 165 -12.95 -15.04 -11.86
#